data_AF-A0A2G5ISV1-F1
#
_entry.id   AF-A0A2G5ISV1-F1
#
_cell.length_a   1.000
_cell.length_b   1.000
_cell.length_c   1.000
_cell.angle_alpha   90.00
_cell.angle_beta   90.00
_cell.angle_gamma   90.00
#
_symmetry.space_group_name_H-M   'P 1'
#
loop_
_entity.id
_entity.type
_entity.pdbx_description
1 polymer ?
#
loop_
_entity_poly.entity_id
_entity_poly.type
_entity_poly.pdbx_seq_one_letter_code
_entity_poly.pdbx_strand_id
1 'polypeptide(L)'
;MTRLTGRALRVTIFVGENDLWHRKPLYTEIVHRARKAGLAGASVFRGIEGFGASSLIHTMRLLSLSEDMPVAVVIVDTEEAVRGFLPQLDELVTEGLVILDDCEVIRYVGRDRGKAK
;
A
#
# COMPACT_ATOMS: atom_id res chain seq x y z
N MET A 1 0.70 -23.27 -2.31
CA MET A 1 0.45 -22.05 -1.53
C MET A 1 1.67 -21.80 -0.68
N THR A 2 2.44 -20.77 -1.02
CA THR A 2 3.64 -20.38 -0.26
C THR A 2 3.17 -19.93 1.12
N ARG A 3 3.58 -20.65 2.17
CA ARG A 3 3.34 -20.21 3.56
C ARG A 3 4.37 -19.12 3.84
N LEU A 4 3.94 -17.87 3.80
CA LEU A 4 4.71 -16.74 4.32
C LEU A 4 4.75 -16.88 5.85
N THR A 5 5.92 -17.20 6.41
CA THR A 5 6.15 -17.31 7.86
C THR A 5 7.60 -16.95 8.18
N GLY A 6 7.87 -16.42 9.37
CA GLY A 6 9.20 -15.99 9.80
C GLY A 6 9.52 -14.56 9.34
N ARG A 7 10.82 -14.24 9.19
CA ARG A 7 11.27 -12.89 8.82
C ARG A 7 10.69 -12.47 7.46
N ALA A 8 10.18 -11.25 7.41
CA ALA A 8 9.56 -10.65 6.25
C ALA A 8 9.82 -9.14 6.23
N LEU A 9 9.49 -8.50 5.12
CA LEU A 9 9.56 -7.06 4.97
C LEU A 9 8.15 -6.51 4.79
N ARG A 10 7.86 -5.41 5.50
CA ARG A 10 6.63 -4.64 5.30
C ARG A 10 6.98 -3.38 4.52
N VAL A 11 6.33 -3.18 3.39
CA VAL A 11 6.30 -1.87 2.71
C VAL A 11 5.01 -1.15 3.06
N THR A 12 5.13 0.12 3.46
CA THR A 12 4.00 1.02 3.63
C THR A 12 4.17 2.20 2.69
N ILE A 13 3.19 2.40 1.82
CA ILE A 13 3.15 3.49 0.84
C ILE A 13 2.06 4.48 1.28
N PHE A 14 2.44 5.71 1.54
CA PHE A 14 1.55 6.82 1.86
C PHE A 14 1.37 7.71 0.63
N VAL A 15 0.12 7.87 0.20
CA VAL A 15 -0.32 8.68 -0.95
C VAL A 15 -1.60 9.45 -0.58
N GLY A 16 -1.98 10.43 -1.39
CA GLY A 16 -3.28 11.07 -1.32
C GLY A 16 -4.40 10.17 -1.83
N GLU A 17 -5.62 10.39 -1.35
CA GLU A 17 -6.82 9.73 -1.85
C GLU A 17 -7.12 10.16 -3.30
N ASN A 18 -6.82 11.41 -3.63
CA ASN A 18 -7.08 11.99 -4.93
C ASN A 18 -5.93 11.81 -5.92
N ASP A 19 -4.83 11.17 -5.52
CA ASP A 19 -3.71 10.88 -6.42
C ASP A 19 -4.15 9.94 -7.55
N LEU A 20 -3.78 10.28 -8.78
CA LEU A 20 -4.19 9.54 -9.97
C LEU A 20 -2.98 9.03 -10.77
N TRP A 21 -3.09 7.77 -11.20
CA TRP A 21 -2.26 7.17 -12.24
C TRP A 21 -3.11 6.91 -13.48
N HIS A 22 -2.81 7.56 -14.61
CA HIS A 22 -3.59 7.44 -15.86
C HIS A 22 -5.12 7.50 -15.64
N ARG A 23 -5.60 8.47 -14.84
CA ARG A 23 -7.01 8.68 -14.47
C ARG A 23 -7.63 7.60 -13.57
N LYS A 24 -6.82 6.75 -12.95
CA LYS A 24 -7.26 5.78 -11.94
C LYS A 24 -6.67 6.14 -10.58
N PRO A 25 -7.35 5.89 -9.45
CA PRO A 25 -6.78 6.14 -8.14
C PRO A 25 -5.45 5.40 -7.95
N LEU A 26 -4.41 6.12 -7.52
CA LEU A 26 -3.04 5.62 -7.41
C LEU A 26 -2.96 4.40 -6.48
N TYR A 27 -3.59 4.47 -5.30
CA TYR A 27 -3.64 3.35 -4.36
C TYR A 27 -4.25 2.07 -4.96
N THR A 28 -5.21 2.22 -5.89
CA THR A 28 -5.83 1.07 -6.58
C THR A 28 -4.87 0.45 -7.59
N GLU A 29 -4.13 1.28 -8.32
CA GLU A 29 -3.11 0.81 -9.25
C GLU A 29 -1.97 0.09 -8.51
N ILE A 30 -1.52 0.62 -7.36
CA ILE A 30 -0.51 -0.02 -6.51
C ILE A 30 -0.95 -1.44 -6.13
N VAL A 31 -2.19 -1.61 -5.65
CA VAL A 31 -2.75 -2.93 -5.30
C VAL A 31 -2.83 -3.85 -6.53
N HIS A 32 -3.19 -3.30 -7.70
CA HIS A 32 -3.24 -4.07 -8.93
C HIS A 32 -1.86 -4.60 -9.34
N ARG A 33 -0.83 -3.74 -9.32
CA ARG A 33 0.55 -4.13 -9.64
C ARG A 33 1.10 -5.11 -8.61
N ALA A 34 0.87 -4.88 -7.31
CA ALA A 34 1.25 -5.80 -6.24
C ALA A 34 0.68 -7.21 -6.47
N ARG A 35 -0.62 -7.30 -6.82
CA ARG A 35 -1.27 -8.57 -7.17
C ARG A 35 -0.66 -9.19 -8.43
N LYS A 36 -0.39 -8.40 -9.47
CA LYS A 36 0.22 -8.89 -10.71
C LYS A 36 1.66 -9.39 -10.51
N ALA A 37 2.40 -8.75 -9.60
CA ALA A 37 3.75 -9.16 -9.18
C ALA A 37 3.75 -10.44 -8.32
N GLY A 38 2.58 -10.95 -7.93
CA GLY A 38 2.46 -12.19 -7.16
C GLY A 38 2.73 -12.03 -5.67
N LEU A 39 2.67 -10.80 -5.14
CA LEU A 39 2.82 -10.56 -3.71
C LEU A 39 1.70 -11.23 -2.92
N ALA A 40 2.02 -11.63 -1.68
CA ALA A 40 1.15 -12.38 -0.79
C ALA A 40 -0.17 -11.64 -0.54
N GLY A 41 -0.13 -10.33 -0.38
CA GLY A 41 -1.32 -9.50 -0.25
C GLY A 41 -1.02 -8.02 -0.10
N ALA A 42 -2.06 -7.20 -0.22
CA ALA A 42 -2.00 -5.76 0.01
C ALA A 42 -3.26 -5.35 0.78
N SER A 43 -3.13 -4.40 1.71
CA SER A 43 -4.24 -3.79 2.43
C SER A 43 -4.18 -2.28 2.28
N VAL A 44 -5.34 -1.64 2.12
CA VAL A 44 -5.45 -0.19 1.98
C VAL A 44 -6.19 0.37 3.18
N PHE A 45 -5.63 1.41 3.78
CA PHE A 45 -6.19 2.10 4.93
C PHE A 45 -6.37 3.58 4.59
N ARG A 46 -7.52 4.15 4.92
CA ARG A 46 -7.77 5.59 4.80
C ARG A 46 -7.61 6.24 6.17
N GLY A 47 -6.78 7.28 6.25
CA GLY A 47 -6.63 8.09 7.45
C GLY A 47 -7.79 9.07 7.63
N ILE A 48 -7.94 9.57 8.86
CA ILE A 48 -8.94 10.59 9.22
C ILE A 48 -8.36 12.01 9.10
N GLU A 49 -7.03 12.13 9.16
CA GLU A 49 -6.29 13.39 9.07
C GLU A 49 -4.81 13.06 8.78
N GLY A 50 -4.08 13.98 8.14
CA GLY A 50 -2.63 13.86 7.97
C GLY A 50 -2.02 15.06 7.28
N PHE A 51 -0.69 15.16 7.34
CA PHE A 51 0.10 16.16 6.61
C PHE A 51 1.34 15.49 6.03
N GLY A 52 1.80 15.98 4.88
CA GLY A 52 2.94 15.42 4.14
C GLY A 52 4.04 16.43 3.84
N ALA A 53 4.97 16.04 2.97
CA ALA A 53 6.13 16.84 2.57
C ALA A 53 5.76 18.21 1.94
N SER A 54 4.56 18.33 1.36
CA SER A 54 4.02 19.59 0.84
C SER A 54 3.45 20.54 1.91
N SER A 55 3.48 20.15 3.19
CA SER A 55 2.99 20.95 4.34
C SER A 55 1.50 21.35 4.27
N LEU A 56 0.70 20.68 3.44
CA LEU A 56 -0.75 20.83 3.45
C LEU A 56 -1.34 19.97 4.57
N ILE A 57 -2.07 20.62 5.48
CA ILE A 57 -2.83 19.94 6.54
C ILE A 57 -4.17 19.50 5.93
N HIS A 58 -4.38 18.20 5.80
CA HIS A 58 -5.65 17.63 5.33
C HIS A 58 -6.60 17.43 6.52
N THR A 59 -7.35 18.47 6.86
CA THR A 59 -8.32 18.46 7.95
C THR A 59 -9.68 18.96 7.47
N MET A 60 -10.75 18.33 7.95
CA MET A 60 -12.12 18.85 7.84
C MET A 60 -12.29 20.12 8.69
N ARG A 61 -11.83 21.28 8.19
CA ARG A 61 -12.22 22.59 8.73
C ARG A 61 -12.67 23.50 7.59
N LEU A 62 -13.75 24.23 7.88
CA LEU A 62 -14.70 24.87 6.97
C LEU A 62 -14.15 25.88 5.93
N LEU A 63 -12.83 26.08 5.82
CA LEU A 63 -12.22 27.12 4.96
C LEU A 63 -10.86 26.74 4.32
N SER A 64 -10.44 25.47 4.30
CA SER A 64 -9.31 25.04 3.45
C SER A 64 -9.71 23.86 2.57
N LEU A 65 -9.91 24.15 1.29
CA LEU A 65 -10.02 23.16 0.22
C LEU A 65 -8.75 22.29 0.17
N SER A 66 -8.77 21.14 0.83
CA SER A 66 -8.42 19.87 0.17
C SER A 66 -8.97 18.70 0.99
N GLU A 67 -10.03 18.09 0.47
CA GLU A 67 -10.61 16.82 0.92
C GLU A 67 -9.72 15.63 0.51
N ASP A 68 -8.40 15.79 0.58
CA ASP A 68 -7.44 14.77 0.14
C ASP A 68 -6.93 13.98 1.34
N MET A 69 -7.63 12.90 1.66
CA MET A 69 -7.32 12.09 2.83
C MET A 69 -6.07 11.24 2.59
N PRO A 70 -5.13 11.13 3.57
CA PRO A 70 -4.00 10.22 3.42
C PRO A 70 -4.49 8.77 3.31
N VAL A 71 -3.92 8.05 2.35
CA VAL A 71 -4.13 6.62 2.13
C VAL A 71 -2.81 5.89 2.33
N ALA A 72 -2.84 4.83 3.14
CA ALA A 72 -1.71 3.93 3.36
C ALA A 72 -1.99 2.58 2.68
N VAL A 73 -1.10 2.16 1.78
CA VAL A 73 -1.07 0.80 1.23
C VAL A 73 0.01 0.01 1.93
N VAL A 74 -0.37 -1.08 2.60
CA VAL A 74 0.53 -1.96 3.35
C VAL A 74 0.63 -3.31 2.65
N ILE A 75 1.85 -3.73 2.36
CA ILE A 75 2.17 -5.05 1.78
C ILE A 75 3.23 -5.71 2.65
N VAL A 76 3.04 -7.00 2.95
CA VAL A 76 4.00 -7.81 3.71
C VAL A 76 4.32 -9.05 2.90
N ASP A 77 5.60 -9.27 2.62
CA ASP A 77 6.09 -10.45 1.91
C ASP A 77 7.57 -10.72 2.25
N THR A 78 8.17 -11.71 1.60
CA THR A 78 9.63 -11.93 1.72
C THR A 78 10.40 -10.70 1.25
N GLU A 79 11.60 -10.52 1.79
CA GLU A 79 12.44 -9.38 1.43
C GLU A 79 12.72 -9.34 -0.09
N GLU A 80 12.94 -10.49 -0.71
CA GLU A 80 13.19 -10.61 -2.15
C GLU A 80 11.97 -10.16 -2.96
N ALA A 81 10.77 -10.58 -2.54
CA ALA A 81 9.52 -10.23 -3.22
C ALA A 81 9.22 -8.73 -3.11
N VAL A 82 9.37 -8.15 -1.91
CA VAL A 82 9.15 -6.71 -1.70
C VAL A 82 10.18 -5.90 -2.48
N ARG A 83 11.47 -6.23 -2.39
CA ARG A 83 12.52 -5.50 -3.13
C ARG A 83 12.37 -5.62 -4.64
N GLY A 84 11.93 -6.77 -5.15
CA GLY A 84 11.61 -6.96 -6.56
C GLY A 84 10.42 -6.13 -7.03
N PHE A 85 9.53 -5.72 -6.12
CA PHE A 85 8.39 -4.86 -6.42
C PHE A 85 8.73 -3.36 -6.41
N LEU A 86 9.73 -2.92 -5.64
CA LEU A 86 10.09 -1.50 -5.49
C LEU A 86 10.28 -0.75 -6.83
N PRO A 87 10.93 -1.30 -7.87
CA PRO A 87 11.07 -0.59 -9.14
C PRO A 87 9.72 -0.25 -9.81
N GLN A 88 8.67 -1.04 -9.57
CA GLN A 88 7.32 -0.75 -10.07
C GLN A 88 6.62 0.35 -9.26
N LEU A 89 7.00 0.55 -7.99
CA LEU A 89 6.53 1.65 -7.15
C LEU A 89 7.22 2.96 -7.53
N ASP A 90 8.52 2.93 -7.84
CA ASP A 90 9.27 4.12 -8.26
C ASP A 90 8.67 4.77 -9.53
N GLU A 91 8.07 3.96 -10.42
CA GLU A 91 7.34 4.47 -11.59
C GLU A 91 6.03 5.17 -11.21
N LEU A 92 5.37 4.71 -10.14
CA LEU A 92 4.02 5.13 -9.76
C LEU A 92 4.01 6.31 -8.78
N VAL A 93 4.93 6.32 -7.81
CA VAL A 93 4.93 7.26 -6.69
C VAL A 93 5.88 8.41 -6.99
N THR A 94 5.37 9.41 -7.70
CA THR A 94 6.12 10.65 -7.98
C THR A 94 6.13 11.61 -6.78
N GLU A 95 5.09 11.54 -5.93
CA GLU A 95 4.95 12.26 -4.68
C GLU A 95 4.36 11.31 -3.63
N GLY A 96 4.85 11.36 -2.39
CA GLY A 96 4.43 10.46 -1.31
C GLY A 96 5.57 10.03 -0.40
N LEU A 97 5.31 9.03 0.45
CA LEU A 97 6.32 8.42 1.33
C LEU A 97 6.24 6.91 1.22
N VAL A 98 7.37 6.26 1.00
CA VAL A 98 7.51 4.79 1.03
C VAL A 98 8.48 4.41 2.13
N ILE A 99 8.07 3.53 3.04
CA ILE A 99 8.91 3.02 4.12
C ILE A 99 8.99 1.50 4.09
N LEU A 100 10.10 0.97 4.63
CA LEU A 100 10.33 -0.45 4.82
C LEU A 100 10.61 -0.74 6.29
N ASP A 101 9.89 -1.70 6.86
CA ASP A 101 10.13 -2.22 8.20
C ASP A 101 10.44 -3.72 8.15
N ASP A 102 11.44 -4.18 8.89
CA ASP A 102 11.59 -5.59 9.23
C ASP A 102 10.41 -6.04 10.09
N CYS A 103 9.82 -7.19 9.78
CA CYS A 103 8.75 -7.79 10.59
C CYS A 103 8.81 -9.31 10.61
N GLU A 104 8.06 -9.93 11.53
CA GLU A 104 7.93 -11.38 11.61
C GLU A 104 6.48 -11.80 11.32
N VAL A 105 6.31 -12.67 10.32
CA VAL A 105 5.02 -13.26 9.99
C VAL A 105 4.84 -14.54 10.80
N ILE A 106 3.97 -14.46 11.81
CA ILE A 106 3.66 -15.62 12.67
C ILE A 106 2.80 -16.65 11.91
N ARG A 107 1.85 -16.19 11.09
CA ARG A 107 0.90 -17.06 10.42
C ARG A 107 0.30 -16.40 9.18
N TYR A 108 0.39 -17.09 8.05
CA TYR A 108 -0.29 -16.73 6.82
C TYR A 108 -1.17 -17.88 6.32
N VAL A 109 -2.48 -17.69 6.36
CA VAL A 109 -3.47 -18.69 5.96
C VAL A 109 -4.45 -18.04 5.00
N GLY A 110 -4.50 -18.53 3.76
CA GLY A 110 -5.57 -18.19 2.84
C GLY A 110 -6.86 -18.88 3.26
N ARG A 111 -8.01 -18.22 3.06
CA ARG A 111 -9.29 -18.92 3.11
C ARG A 111 -9.23 -19.99 2.02
N ASP A 112 -9.28 -21.27 2.39
CA ASP A 112 -9.48 -22.33 1.41
C ASP A 112 -10.72 -21.94 0.63
N ARG A 113 -10.57 -21.67 -0.67
CA ARG A 113 -11.70 -21.72 -1.58
C ARG A 113 -12.07 -23.19 -1.63
N GLY A 114 -12.84 -23.62 -0.62
CA GLY A 114 -13.44 -24.93 -0.55
C GLY A 114 -14.01 -25.19 -1.93
N LYS A 115 -13.62 -26.33 -2.51
CA LYS A 115 -14.16 -26.83 -3.77
C LYS A 115 -15.65 -26.50 -3.77
N ALA A 116 -16.06 -25.54 -4.59
CA ALA A 116 -17.46 -25.32 -4.86
C ALA A 116 -17.94 -26.66 -5.39
N LYS A 117 -18.74 -27.34 -4.58
CA LYS A 117 -19.34 -28.62 -4.91
C LYS A 117 -20.50 -28.36 -5.85
#